data_AF-A0A5B8CRT4-F1
#
_entry.id   AF-A0A5B8CRT4-F1
#
_cell.length_a   1.000
_cell.length_b   1.000
_cell.length_c   1.000
_cell.angle_alpha   90.00
_cell.angle_beta   90.00
_cell.angle_gamma   90.00
#
_symmetry.space_group_name_H-M   'P 1'
#
loop_
_entity.id
_entity.type
_entity.pdbx_description
1 polymer ?
#
loop_
_entity_poly.entity_id
_entity_poly.type
_entity_poly.pdbx_seq_one_letter_code
_entity_poly.pdbx_strand_id
1 'polypeptide(L)'
;MAYDLEEQEQLDEFRAWWNKNGKLVTRLVIVAALSYGGWQAYQTWMNSKSTDASTAYQTLISTPLSEVDSKKAEQISTDAQAIAADYSMTPYAGRAALFAARALHEAKQSEAAEKQLRWALTEAKEPAIKHMAAIEIAGLQIERNALDEAKKTLSTIDDKGFDGIKNALLGDILMASKQEKEAKEAYNKALQGLDPEGKLFYLTQQKLDALG
;
A
#
# COMPACT_ATOMS: atom_id res chain seq x y z
N MET A 1 49.70 1.00 -50.48
CA MET A 1 49.82 1.07 -49.01
C MET A 1 49.19 2.36 -48.50
N ALA A 2 47.91 2.61 -48.82
CA ALA A 2 47.18 3.81 -48.35
C ALA A 2 46.39 3.57 -47.06
N TYR A 3 46.16 2.30 -46.72
CA TYR A 3 45.43 1.89 -45.51
C TYR A 3 46.19 2.26 -44.21
N ASP A 4 47.53 2.27 -44.23
CA ASP A 4 48.38 2.50 -43.05
C ASP A 4 48.43 3.99 -42.63
N LEU A 5 48.31 4.93 -43.58
CA LEU A 5 48.29 6.36 -43.29
C LEU A 5 46.96 6.82 -42.69
N GLU A 6 45.85 6.35 -43.25
CA GLU A 6 44.51 6.65 -42.73
C GLU A 6 44.25 5.97 -41.37
N GLU A 7 44.79 4.75 -41.17
CA GLU A 7 44.78 4.08 -39.86
C GLU A 7 45.63 4.81 -38.81
N GLN A 8 46.79 5.38 -39.18
CA GLN A 8 47.60 6.18 -38.28
C GLN A 8 46.94 7.50 -37.89
N GLU A 9 46.33 8.20 -38.86
CA GLU A 9 45.59 9.44 -38.59
C GLU A 9 44.42 9.20 -37.63
N GLN A 10 43.64 8.13 -37.82
CA GLN A 10 42.56 7.76 -36.90
C GLN A 10 43.06 7.43 -35.48
N LEU A 11 44.20 6.75 -35.36
CA LEU A 11 44.80 6.42 -34.07
C LEU A 11 45.30 7.67 -33.33
N ASP A 12 45.89 8.61 -34.06
CA ASP A 12 46.38 9.86 -33.48
C ASP A 12 45.24 10.80 -33.08
N GLU A 13 44.14 10.84 -33.85
CA GLU A 13 42.91 11.54 -33.46
C GLU A 13 42.29 10.94 -32.19
N PHE A 14 42.22 9.62 -32.08
CA PHE A 14 41.73 8.95 -30.86
C PHE A 14 42.63 9.22 -29.66
N ARG A 15 43.97 9.15 -29.83
CA ARG A 15 44.93 9.48 -28.77
C ARG A 15 44.78 10.93 -28.31
N ALA A 16 44.62 11.88 -29.23
CA ALA A 16 44.42 13.29 -28.89
C ALA A 16 43.10 13.49 -28.13
N TRP A 17 42.01 12.84 -28.59
CA TRP A 17 40.73 12.87 -27.90
C TRP A 17 40.79 12.26 -26.51
N TRP A 18 41.47 11.12 -26.34
CA TRP A 18 41.64 10.46 -25.05
C TRP A 18 42.51 11.27 -24.10
N ASN A 19 43.60 11.89 -24.58
CA ASN A 19 44.42 12.77 -23.76
C ASN A 19 43.62 13.99 -23.26
N LYS A 20 42.67 14.49 -24.07
CA LYS A 20 41.78 15.60 -23.71
C LYS A 20 40.63 15.19 -22.79
N ASN A 21 39.99 14.05 -23.04
CA ASN A 21 38.72 13.66 -22.39
C ASN A 21 38.85 12.47 -21.42
N GLY A 22 39.95 11.72 -21.46
CA GLY A 22 40.14 10.47 -20.71
C GLY A 22 39.94 10.63 -19.22
N LYS A 23 40.41 11.73 -18.61
CA LYS A 23 40.16 12.03 -17.18
C LYS A 23 38.66 12.18 -16.87
N LEU A 24 37.90 12.82 -17.76
CA LEU A 24 36.46 12.98 -17.61
C LEU A 24 35.75 11.63 -17.78
N VAL A 25 36.10 10.87 -18.83
CA VAL A 25 35.54 9.54 -19.10
C VAL A 25 35.82 8.60 -17.93
N THR A 26 37.06 8.53 -17.43
CA THR A 26 37.40 7.69 -16.27
C THR A 26 36.62 8.09 -15.02
N ARG A 27 36.44 9.40 -14.73
CA ARG A 27 35.60 9.85 -13.61
C ARG A 27 34.15 9.42 -13.77
N LEU A 28 33.58 9.56 -14.97
CA LEU A 28 32.21 9.12 -15.26
C LEU A 28 32.06 7.60 -15.07
N VAL A 29 33.02 6.82 -15.55
CA VAL A 29 33.04 5.36 -15.37
C VAL A 29 33.12 4.99 -13.89
N ILE A 30 33.96 5.66 -13.10
CA ILE A 30 34.05 5.43 -11.65
C ILE A 30 32.73 5.76 -10.96
N VAL A 31 32.12 6.92 -11.27
CA VAL A 31 30.83 7.31 -10.70
C VAL A 31 29.73 6.31 -11.07
N ALA A 32 29.69 5.86 -12.33
CA ALA A 32 28.74 4.85 -12.78
C ALA A 32 28.95 3.51 -12.05
N ALA A 33 30.19 3.06 -11.90
CA ALA A 33 30.52 1.83 -11.20
C ALA A 33 30.14 1.88 -9.70
N LEU A 34 30.42 3.00 -9.02
CA LEU A 34 30.04 3.20 -7.62
C LEU A 34 28.52 3.26 -7.45
N SER A 35 27.83 3.95 -8.35
CA SER A 35 26.36 4.04 -8.33
C SER A 35 25.71 2.67 -8.52
N TYR A 36 26.19 1.89 -9.50
CA TYR A 36 25.71 0.54 -9.75
C TYR A 36 26.03 -0.42 -8.60
N GLY A 37 27.25 -0.37 -8.07
CA GLY A 37 27.66 -1.20 -6.93
C GLY A 37 26.84 -0.89 -5.67
N GLY A 38 26.58 0.40 -5.40
CA GLY A 38 25.71 0.83 -4.31
C GLY A 38 24.27 0.35 -4.50
N TRP A 39 23.72 0.46 -5.71
CA TRP A 39 22.37 -0.02 -6.03
C TRP A 39 22.25 -1.55 -5.86
N GLN A 40 23.23 -2.32 -6.34
CA GLN A 40 23.25 -3.77 -6.19
C GLN A 40 23.34 -4.21 -4.72
N ALA A 41 24.16 -3.54 -3.92
CA ALA A 41 24.26 -3.80 -2.48
C ALA A 41 22.94 -3.49 -1.76
N TYR A 42 22.33 -2.34 -2.08
CA TYR A 42 21.03 -1.95 -1.54
C TYR A 42 19.93 -2.95 -1.90
N GLN A 43 19.85 -3.38 -3.16
CA GLN A 43 18.86 -4.35 -3.62
C GLN A 43 19.02 -5.69 -2.91
N THR A 44 20.26 -6.15 -2.73
CA THR A 44 20.54 -7.42 -2.02
C THR A 44 20.10 -7.35 -0.57
N TRP A 45 20.42 -6.26 0.11
CA TRP A 45 19.99 -6.03 1.49
C TRP A 45 18.47 -5.92 1.62
N MET A 46 17.81 -5.20 0.71
CA MET A 46 16.36 -5.10 0.65
C MET A 46 15.70 -6.47 0.43
N ASN A 47 16.24 -7.28 -0.49
CA ASN A 47 15.73 -8.62 -0.76
C ASN A 47 15.82 -9.51 0.49
N SER A 48 16.96 -9.50 1.19
CA SER A 48 17.11 -10.23 2.46
C SER A 48 16.07 -9.79 3.49
N LYS A 49 15.92 -8.47 3.68
CA LYS A 49 14.90 -7.91 4.59
C LYS A 49 13.49 -8.31 4.20
N SER A 50 13.18 -8.35 2.91
CA SER A 50 11.88 -8.80 2.40
C SER A 50 11.63 -10.29 2.67
N THR A 51 12.66 -11.14 2.57
CA THR A 51 12.55 -12.58 2.90
C THR A 51 12.29 -12.80 4.39
N ASP A 52 13.03 -12.10 5.26
CA ASP A 52 12.83 -12.18 6.70
C ASP A 52 11.43 -11.69 7.10
N ALA A 53 11.01 -10.53 6.55
CA ALA A 53 9.68 -9.97 6.76
C ALA A 53 8.56 -10.91 6.28
N SER A 54 8.75 -11.56 5.13
CA SER A 54 7.80 -12.56 4.61
C SER A 54 7.64 -13.72 5.59
N THR A 55 8.74 -14.21 6.16
CA THR A 55 8.72 -15.34 7.10
C THR A 55 7.98 -14.97 8.39
N ALA A 56 8.28 -13.79 8.95
CA ALA A 56 7.58 -13.27 10.12
C ALA A 56 6.08 -13.07 9.84
N TYR A 57 5.75 -12.50 8.67
CA TYR A 57 4.36 -12.33 8.25
C TYR A 57 3.62 -13.66 8.07
N GLN A 58 4.26 -14.68 7.48
CA GLN A 58 3.66 -16.01 7.35
C GLN A 58 3.35 -16.65 8.71
N THR A 59 4.23 -16.45 9.70
CA THR A 59 3.98 -16.89 11.07
C THR A 59 2.80 -16.13 11.69
N LEU A 60 2.74 -14.81 11.49
CA LEU A 60 1.65 -13.96 11.97
C LEU A 60 0.28 -14.44 11.48
N ILE A 61 0.16 -14.75 10.18
CA ILE A 61 -1.13 -15.14 9.57
C ILE A 61 -1.45 -16.63 9.68
N SER A 62 -0.63 -17.41 10.39
CA SER A 62 -0.81 -18.86 10.52
C SER A 62 -2.03 -19.24 11.37
N THR A 63 -2.51 -18.35 12.24
CA THR A 63 -3.71 -18.56 13.06
C THR A 63 -4.95 -18.06 12.31
N PRO A 64 -5.97 -18.90 12.09
CA PRO A 64 -7.25 -18.46 11.53
C PRO A 64 -7.88 -17.38 12.41
N LEU A 65 -8.38 -16.30 11.81
CA LEU A 65 -9.01 -15.19 12.56
C LEU A 65 -10.22 -15.64 13.40
N SER A 66 -10.90 -16.71 13.01
CA SER A 66 -12.02 -17.30 13.77
C SER A 66 -11.61 -17.93 15.11
N GLU A 67 -10.32 -18.19 15.31
CA GLU A 67 -9.76 -18.82 16.52
C GLU A 67 -9.02 -17.79 17.40
N VAL A 68 -9.05 -16.51 17.03
CA VAL A 68 -8.35 -15.45 17.74
C VAL A 68 -9.19 -14.95 18.92
N ASP A 69 -8.73 -15.23 20.14
CA ASP A 69 -9.21 -14.55 21.34
C ASP A 69 -8.49 -13.20 21.56
N SER A 70 -8.92 -12.44 22.57
CA SER A 70 -8.33 -11.12 22.86
C SER A 70 -6.82 -11.18 23.16
N LYS A 71 -6.35 -12.22 23.87
CA LYS A 71 -4.92 -12.36 24.18
C LYS A 71 -4.12 -12.64 22.91
N LYS A 72 -4.66 -13.47 22.02
CA LYS A 72 -4.03 -13.78 20.74
C LYS A 72 -4.05 -12.57 19.81
N ALA A 73 -5.11 -11.76 19.81
CA ALA A 73 -5.18 -10.52 19.05
C ALA A 73 -4.10 -9.51 19.49
N GLU A 74 -3.88 -9.37 20.81
CA GLU A 74 -2.81 -8.53 21.35
C GLU A 74 -1.42 -9.04 20.99
N GLN A 75 -1.23 -10.37 20.98
CA GLN A 75 0.01 -10.98 20.50
C GLN A 75 0.24 -10.66 19.02
N ILE A 76 -0.76 -10.89 18.15
CA ILE A 76 -0.70 -10.55 16.71
C ILE A 76 -0.38 -9.07 16.53
N SER A 77 -1.01 -8.19 17.30
CA SER A 77 -0.73 -6.74 17.29
C SER A 77 0.72 -6.41 17.66
N THR A 78 1.29 -7.12 18.62
CA THR A 78 2.69 -6.95 19.04
C THR A 78 3.65 -7.45 17.96
N ASP A 79 3.39 -8.62 17.41
CA ASP A 79 4.20 -9.22 16.34
C ASP A 79 4.15 -8.36 15.07
N ALA A 80 2.99 -7.81 14.71
CA ALA A 80 2.85 -6.86 13.60
C ALA A 80 3.64 -5.56 13.84
N GLN A 81 3.66 -5.04 15.08
CA GLN A 81 4.48 -3.88 15.43
C GLN A 81 5.98 -4.18 15.33
N ALA A 82 6.42 -5.38 15.68
CA ALA A 82 7.81 -5.81 15.48
C ALA A 82 8.16 -5.85 13.99
N ILE A 83 7.28 -6.40 13.14
CA ILE A 83 7.47 -6.39 11.69
C ILE A 83 7.54 -4.95 11.15
N ALA A 84 6.66 -4.06 11.63
CA ALA A 84 6.67 -2.66 11.25
C ALA A 84 7.97 -1.95 11.67
N ALA A 85 8.49 -2.22 12.86
CA ALA A 85 9.73 -1.63 13.36
C ALA A 85 10.96 -2.10 12.55
N ASP A 86 11.06 -3.40 12.31
CA ASP A 86 12.26 -4.01 11.73
C ASP A 86 12.26 -4.05 10.20
N TYR A 87 11.07 -3.98 9.59
CA TYR A 87 10.85 -4.18 8.15
C TYR A 87 9.87 -3.17 7.52
N SER A 88 9.75 -1.96 8.08
CA SER A 88 8.87 -0.87 7.57
C SER A 88 8.97 -0.59 6.07
N MET A 89 10.14 -0.83 5.48
CA MET A 89 10.42 -0.64 4.05
C MET A 89 9.86 -1.74 3.14
N THR A 90 9.40 -2.85 3.72
CA THR A 90 8.86 -3.99 2.98
C THR A 90 7.33 -3.88 2.86
N PRO A 91 6.72 -4.48 1.83
CA PRO A 91 5.26 -4.58 1.72
C PRO A 91 4.59 -5.27 2.92
N TYR A 92 5.31 -6.18 3.58
CA TYR A 92 4.78 -7.00 4.67
C TYR A 92 4.43 -6.20 5.92
N ALA A 93 5.09 -5.08 6.19
CA ALA A 93 4.77 -4.25 7.35
C ALA A 93 3.35 -3.68 7.29
N GLY A 94 2.93 -3.15 6.13
CA GLY A 94 1.57 -2.66 5.93
C GLY A 94 0.52 -3.78 6.00
N ARG A 95 0.82 -4.93 5.39
CA ARG A 95 -0.06 -6.11 5.41
C ARG A 95 -0.22 -6.69 6.82
N ALA A 96 0.86 -6.73 7.60
CA ALA A 96 0.83 -7.14 9.01
C ALA A 96 -0.06 -6.22 9.85
N ALA A 97 0.03 -4.91 9.63
CA ALA A 97 -0.82 -3.94 10.33
C ALA A 97 -2.31 -4.12 9.99
N LEU A 98 -2.68 -4.35 8.72
CA LEU A 98 -4.07 -4.69 8.36
C LEU A 98 -4.55 -5.99 9.03
N PHE A 99 -3.72 -7.03 9.00
CA PHE A 99 -4.09 -8.31 9.61
C PHE A 99 -4.28 -8.18 11.13
N ALA A 100 -3.38 -7.45 11.80
CA ALA A 100 -3.50 -7.15 13.22
C ALA A 100 -4.75 -6.33 13.53
N ALA A 101 -5.06 -5.31 12.72
CA ALA A 101 -6.28 -4.54 12.88
C ALA A 101 -7.53 -5.42 12.83
N ARG A 102 -7.58 -6.33 11.85
CA ARG A 102 -8.69 -7.28 11.73
C ARG A 102 -8.80 -8.22 12.93
N ALA A 103 -7.68 -8.78 13.39
CA ALA A 103 -7.65 -9.62 14.59
C ALA A 103 -8.15 -8.88 15.84
N LEU A 104 -7.71 -7.63 16.04
CA LEU A 104 -8.15 -6.77 17.14
C LEU A 104 -9.64 -6.42 17.02
N HIS A 105 -10.13 -6.16 15.82
CA HIS A 105 -11.54 -5.87 15.58
C HIS A 105 -12.45 -7.06 15.91
N GLU A 106 -12.12 -8.26 15.45
CA GLU A 106 -12.84 -9.50 15.81
C GLU A 106 -12.82 -9.76 17.33
N ALA A 107 -11.71 -9.40 17.99
CA ALA A 107 -11.58 -9.43 19.44
C ALA A 107 -12.28 -8.26 20.18
N LYS A 108 -13.08 -7.44 19.48
CA LYS A 108 -13.81 -6.27 19.99
C LYS A 108 -12.92 -5.17 20.58
N GLN A 109 -11.67 -5.07 20.12
CA GLN A 109 -10.70 -4.06 20.51
C GLN A 109 -10.57 -2.96 19.44
N SER A 110 -11.69 -2.28 19.11
CA SER A 110 -11.78 -1.37 17.96
C SER A 110 -10.80 -0.18 18.01
N GLU A 111 -10.49 0.36 19.20
CA GLU A 111 -9.50 1.45 19.33
C GLU A 111 -8.08 0.98 18.97
N ALA A 112 -7.71 -0.23 19.41
CA ALA A 112 -6.42 -0.83 19.08
C ALA A 112 -6.34 -1.17 17.59
N ALA A 113 -7.44 -1.65 17.00
CA ALA A 113 -7.55 -1.89 15.57
C ALA A 113 -7.33 -0.61 14.77
N GLU A 114 -8.01 0.48 15.13
CA GLU A 114 -7.86 1.77 14.46
C GLU A 114 -6.42 2.30 14.53
N LYS A 115 -5.71 2.08 15.64
CA LYS A 115 -4.29 2.45 15.75
C LYS A 115 -3.42 1.74 14.70
N GLN A 116 -3.64 0.43 14.50
CA GLN A 116 -2.92 -0.34 13.48
C GLN A 116 -3.26 0.14 12.06
N LEU A 117 -4.53 0.41 11.79
CA LEU A 117 -4.97 0.92 10.49
C LEU A 117 -4.40 2.31 10.20
N ARG A 118 -4.36 3.20 11.19
CA ARG A 118 -3.77 4.54 11.03
C ARG A 118 -2.30 4.46 10.69
N TRP A 119 -1.57 3.54 11.31
CA TRP A 119 -0.18 3.27 10.94
C TRP A 119 -0.08 2.79 9.49
N ALA A 120 -0.93 1.84 9.06
CA ALA A 120 -0.93 1.36 7.68
C ALA A 120 -1.25 2.48 6.67
N LEU A 121 -2.23 3.33 6.97
CA LEU A 121 -2.63 4.47 6.15
C LEU A 121 -1.47 5.45 5.91
N THR A 122 -0.64 5.71 6.91
CA THR A 122 0.47 6.66 6.79
C THR A 122 1.76 6.01 6.28
N GLU A 123 2.14 4.86 6.82
CA GLU A 123 3.49 4.29 6.68
C GLU A 123 3.64 3.20 5.62
N ALA A 124 2.55 2.49 5.25
CA ALA A 124 2.61 1.37 4.32
C ALA A 124 3.21 1.80 2.97
N LYS A 125 3.94 0.90 2.30
CA LYS A 125 4.58 1.20 1.00
C LYS A 125 3.64 1.00 -0.19
N GLU A 126 2.68 0.10 -0.05
CA GLU A 126 1.71 -0.21 -1.10
C GLU A 126 0.51 0.76 -1.02
N PRO A 127 0.20 1.55 -2.07
CA PRO A 127 -0.97 2.43 -2.08
C PRO A 127 -2.29 1.69 -1.80
N ALA A 128 -2.45 0.49 -2.38
CA ALA A 128 -3.62 -0.35 -2.15
C ALA A 128 -3.83 -0.67 -0.66
N ILE A 129 -2.75 -0.90 0.10
CA ILE A 129 -2.83 -1.15 1.56
C ILE A 129 -3.26 0.10 2.31
N LYS A 130 -2.80 1.29 1.90
CA LYS A 130 -3.26 2.56 2.45
C LYS A 130 -4.75 2.77 2.22
N HIS A 131 -5.23 2.50 1.02
CA HIS A 131 -6.65 2.64 0.69
C HIS A 131 -7.52 1.63 1.43
N MET A 132 -7.07 0.37 1.56
CA MET A 132 -7.73 -0.63 2.41
C MET A 132 -7.82 -0.15 3.86
N ALA A 133 -6.72 0.39 4.42
CA ALA A 133 -6.74 0.96 5.76
C ALA A 133 -7.73 2.13 5.90
N ALA A 134 -7.81 3.02 4.91
CA ALA A 134 -8.78 4.11 4.90
C ALA A 134 -10.23 3.60 4.88
N ILE A 135 -10.53 2.58 4.07
CA ILE A 135 -11.86 1.93 4.03
C ILE A 135 -12.22 1.33 5.39
N GLU A 136 -11.31 0.59 6.03
CA GLU A 136 -11.55 -0.03 7.34
C GLU A 136 -11.70 1.02 8.46
N ILE A 137 -10.87 2.07 8.48
CA ILE A 137 -11.01 3.18 9.43
C ILE A 137 -12.37 3.86 9.26
N ALA A 138 -12.80 4.11 8.02
CA ALA A 138 -14.10 4.72 7.75
C ALA A 138 -15.24 3.82 8.25
N GLY A 139 -15.13 2.51 8.12
CA GLY A 139 -16.07 1.54 8.71
C GLY A 139 -16.18 1.69 10.23
N LEU A 140 -15.05 1.66 10.95
CA LEU A 140 -15.02 1.87 12.40
C LEU A 140 -15.60 3.24 12.80
N GLN A 141 -15.34 4.28 12.01
CA GLN A 141 -15.87 5.61 12.21
C GLN A 141 -17.40 5.66 12.01
N ILE A 142 -17.94 4.95 11.03
CA ILE A 142 -19.38 4.83 10.81
C ILE A 142 -20.03 4.10 11.99
N GLU A 143 -19.46 3.00 12.46
CA GLU A 143 -19.98 2.22 13.60
C GLU A 143 -20.09 3.05 14.88
N ARG A 144 -19.14 3.97 15.12
CA ARG A 144 -19.18 4.91 16.25
C ARG A 144 -19.94 6.21 15.96
N ASN A 145 -20.66 6.30 14.83
CA ASN A 145 -21.40 7.47 14.37
C ASN A 145 -20.55 8.74 14.16
N ALA A 146 -19.24 8.61 13.91
CA ALA A 146 -18.32 9.68 13.56
C ALA A 146 -18.33 9.97 12.04
N LEU A 147 -19.48 10.37 11.52
CA LEU A 147 -19.77 10.44 10.08
C LEU A 147 -18.89 11.44 9.32
N ASP A 148 -18.60 12.61 9.89
CA ASP A 148 -17.73 13.60 9.24
C ASP A 148 -16.28 13.15 9.16
N GLU A 149 -15.80 12.45 10.20
CA GLU A 149 -14.47 11.85 10.18
C GLU A 149 -14.40 10.74 9.13
N ALA A 150 -15.44 9.90 9.02
CA ALA A 150 -15.53 8.85 8.00
C ALA A 150 -15.45 9.45 6.58
N LYS A 151 -16.20 10.51 6.28
CA LYS A 151 -16.11 11.22 4.99
C LYS A 151 -14.69 11.72 4.72
N LYS A 152 -14.05 12.31 5.73
CA LYS A 152 -12.67 12.82 5.62
C LYS A 152 -11.68 11.67 5.36
N THR A 153 -11.81 10.56 6.06
CA THR A 153 -10.97 9.37 5.83
C THR A 153 -11.14 8.84 4.41
N LEU A 154 -12.38 8.67 3.93
CA LEU A 154 -12.66 8.22 2.55
C LEU A 154 -12.13 9.18 1.48
N SER A 155 -12.03 10.47 1.79
CA SER A 155 -11.45 11.46 0.85
C SER A 155 -9.96 11.26 0.59
N THR A 156 -9.26 10.48 1.42
CA THR A 156 -7.84 10.14 1.22
C THR A 156 -7.62 9.07 0.15
N ILE A 157 -8.69 8.43 -0.32
CA ILE A 157 -8.65 7.42 -1.38
C ILE A 157 -8.75 8.12 -2.74
N ASP A 158 -7.70 8.02 -3.54
CA ASP A 158 -7.57 8.63 -4.87
C ASP A 158 -7.45 7.62 -6.01
N ASP A 159 -7.46 6.32 -5.70
CA ASP A 159 -7.45 5.22 -6.68
C ASP A 159 -8.87 4.85 -7.15
N LYS A 160 -9.08 4.90 -8.47
CA LYS A 160 -10.34 4.55 -9.13
C LYS A 160 -10.78 3.10 -8.87
N GLY A 161 -9.83 2.18 -8.65
CA GLY A 161 -10.13 0.79 -8.31
C GLY A 161 -10.90 0.65 -6.99
N PHE A 162 -10.87 1.66 -6.13
CA PHE A 162 -11.61 1.70 -4.86
C PHE A 162 -12.89 2.54 -4.93
N ASP A 163 -13.22 3.17 -6.07
CA ASP A 163 -14.40 4.05 -6.18
C ASP A 163 -15.70 3.31 -5.84
N GLY A 164 -15.83 2.04 -6.23
CA GLY A 164 -17.00 1.22 -5.90
C GLY A 164 -17.24 1.13 -4.39
N ILE A 165 -16.25 0.62 -3.64
CA ILE A 165 -16.35 0.45 -2.19
C ILE A 165 -16.40 1.79 -1.44
N LYS A 166 -15.66 2.81 -1.91
CA LYS A 166 -15.69 4.17 -1.38
C LYS A 166 -17.07 4.79 -1.47
N ASN A 167 -17.73 4.69 -2.64
CA ASN A 167 -19.07 5.23 -2.83
C ASN A 167 -20.14 4.42 -2.07
N ALA A 168 -19.95 3.11 -1.90
CA ALA A 168 -20.84 2.30 -1.06
C ALA A 168 -20.83 2.80 0.40
N LEU A 169 -19.63 2.99 0.98
CA LEU A 169 -19.50 3.56 2.32
C LEU A 169 -19.97 5.03 2.40
N LEU A 170 -19.76 5.82 1.35
CA LEU A 170 -20.31 7.18 1.29
C LEU A 170 -21.85 7.16 1.36
N GLY A 171 -22.48 6.24 0.65
CA GLY A 171 -23.93 6.01 0.75
C GLY A 171 -24.36 5.66 2.17
N ASP A 172 -23.63 4.77 2.85
CA ASP A 172 -23.91 4.41 4.25
C ASP A 172 -23.82 5.62 5.18
N ILE A 173 -22.81 6.47 4.99
CA ILE A 173 -22.66 7.71 5.76
C ILE A 173 -23.83 8.67 5.50
N LEU A 174 -24.24 8.82 4.24
CA LEU A 174 -25.34 9.71 3.84
C LEU A 174 -26.68 9.22 4.39
N MET A 175 -26.90 7.90 4.40
CA MET A 175 -28.05 7.27 5.05
C MET A 175 -28.07 7.54 6.55
N ALA A 176 -26.94 7.35 7.24
CA ALA A 176 -26.82 7.68 8.66
C ALA A 176 -27.05 9.18 8.95
N SER A 177 -26.76 10.04 7.96
CA SER A 177 -27.00 11.49 8.00
C SER A 177 -28.41 11.91 7.55
N LYS A 178 -29.31 10.97 7.25
CA LYS A 178 -30.67 11.22 6.71
C LYS A 178 -30.70 11.97 5.37
N GLN A 179 -29.65 11.83 4.57
CA GLN A 179 -29.49 12.42 3.23
C GLN A 179 -29.79 11.38 2.15
N GLU A 180 -31.05 10.94 2.08
CA GLU A 180 -31.46 9.78 1.27
C GLU A 180 -31.25 9.98 -0.24
N LYS A 181 -31.49 11.19 -0.75
CA LYS A 181 -31.33 11.48 -2.18
C LYS A 181 -29.86 11.35 -2.59
N GLU A 182 -28.97 11.96 -1.82
CA GLU A 182 -27.53 11.90 -2.02
C GLU A 182 -27.02 10.46 -1.82
N ALA A 183 -27.59 9.70 -0.86
CA ALA A 183 -27.25 8.30 -0.65
C ALA A 183 -27.59 7.44 -1.88
N LYS A 184 -28.77 7.65 -2.50
CA LYS A 184 -29.13 6.97 -3.77
C LYS A 184 -28.10 7.24 -4.86
N GLU A 185 -27.67 8.49 -5.01
CA GLU A 185 -26.65 8.86 -6.00
C GLU A 185 -25.30 8.17 -5.71
N ALA A 186 -24.90 8.11 -4.45
CA ALA A 186 -23.68 7.43 -4.03
C ALA A 186 -23.74 5.90 -4.28
N TYR A 187 -24.84 5.23 -3.92
CA TYR A 187 -25.00 3.80 -4.19
C TYR A 187 -25.03 3.49 -5.69
N ASN A 188 -25.68 4.31 -6.51
CA ASN A 188 -25.64 4.15 -7.97
C ASN A 188 -24.21 4.24 -8.51
N LYS A 189 -23.41 5.22 -8.04
CA LYS A 189 -21.99 5.33 -8.41
C LYS A 189 -21.18 4.12 -7.91
N ALA A 190 -21.48 3.62 -6.73
CA ALA A 190 -20.84 2.43 -6.17
C ALA A 190 -21.02 1.22 -7.09
N LEU A 191 -22.25 0.95 -7.54
CA LEU A 191 -22.57 -0.18 -8.41
C LEU A 191 -21.85 -0.13 -9.77
N GLN A 192 -21.48 1.06 -10.26
CA GLN A 192 -20.69 1.21 -11.49
C GLN A 192 -19.21 0.78 -11.31
N GLY A 193 -18.70 0.84 -10.08
CA GLY A 193 -17.32 0.50 -9.75
C GLY A 193 -17.14 -0.81 -8.99
N LEU A 194 -18.22 -1.50 -8.65
CA LEU A 194 -18.20 -2.80 -7.96
C LEU A 194 -18.32 -3.95 -8.96
N ASP A 195 -17.73 -5.10 -8.61
CA ASP A 195 -17.91 -6.34 -9.35
C ASP A 195 -19.39 -6.80 -9.30
N PRO A 196 -20.10 -6.89 -10.44
CA PRO A 196 -21.51 -7.30 -10.48
C PRO A 196 -21.80 -8.67 -9.87
N GLU A 197 -20.83 -9.58 -9.84
CA GLU A 197 -20.96 -10.91 -9.22
C GLU A 197 -20.51 -10.91 -7.75
N GLY A 198 -19.97 -9.78 -7.27
CA GLY A 198 -19.42 -9.61 -5.94
C GLY A 198 -20.51 -9.43 -4.86
N LYS A 199 -20.25 -9.98 -3.67
CA LYS A 199 -21.12 -9.80 -2.49
C LYS A 199 -21.42 -8.33 -2.18
N LEU A 200 -20.43 -7.44 -2.32
CA LEU A 200 -20.60 -6.02 -2.01
C LEU A 200 -21.53 -5.32 -3.01
N PHE A 201 -21.51 -5.72 -4.29
CA PHE A 201 -22.48 -5.21 -5.27
C PHE A 201 -23.89 -5.58 -4.87
N TYR A 202 -24.14 -6.85 -4.55
CA TYR A 202 -25.46 -7.32 -4.13
C TYR A 202 -25.98 -6.59 -2.87
N LEU A 203 -25.13 -6.43 -1.85
CA LEU A 203 -25.49 -5.69 -0.65
C LEU A 203 -25.77 -4.21 -0.94
N THR A 204 -25.01 -3.60 -1.84
CA THR A 204 -25.21 -2.19 -2.23
C THR A 204 -26.51 -2.02 -3.02
N GLN A 205 -26.84 -2.97 -3.90
CA GLN A 205 -28.09 -2.99 -4.64
C GLN A 205 -29.28 -3.10 -3.67
N GLN A 206 -29.23 -4.02 -2.71
CA GLN A 206 -30.29 -4.14 -1.70
C GLN A 206 -30.50 -2.85 -0.90
N LYS A 207 -29.39 -2.19 -0.50
CA LYS A 207 -29.46 -0.89 0.19
C LYS A 207 -30.10 0.18 -0.68
N LEU A 208 -29.78 0.22 -1.98
CA LEU A 208 -30.36 1.15 -2.93
C LEU A 208 -31.87 0.89 -3.13
N ASP A 209 -32.26 -0.37 -3.34
CA ASP A 209 -33.66 -0.78 -3.55
C ASP A 209 -34.54 -0.47 -2.34
N ALA A 210 -33.98 -0.56 -1.12
CA ALA A 210 -34.68 -0.21 0.11
C ALA A 210 -35.06 1.28 0.21
N LEU A 211 -34.49 2.15 -0.64
CA LEU A 211 -34.77 3.59 -0.65
C LEU A 211 -35.91 3.99 -1.61
N GLY A 212 -36.45 3.05 -2.40
CA GLY A 212 -37.54 3.30 -3.35
C GLY A 212 -37.09 3.85 -4.70
#